data_AF-A0A7V4SV89-F1
#
_entry.id   AF-A0A7V4SV89-F1
#
_cell.length_a   1.000
_cell.length_b   1.000
_cell.length_c   1.000
_cell.angle_alpha   90.00
_cell.angle_beta   90.00
_cell.angle_gamma   90.00
#
_symmetry.space_group_name_H-M   'P 1'
#
loop_
_entity.id
_entity.type
_entity.pdbx_description
1 polymer ?
#
loop_
_entity_poly.entity_id
_entity_poly.type
_entity_poly.pdbx_seq_one_letter_code
_entity_poly.pdbx_strand_id
1 'polypeptide(L)'
;MVLFSGPHVFLDGYLIDTQHNFTRTINQSSRLPEPIVAAEGDKCFQPYVTVIRSPETGKFRIWYGVPKNASQTHLATMESDDGIKLEASAQGS
;
A
#
# COMPACT_ATOMS: atom_id res chain seq x y z
N MET A 1 4.19 34.38 -7.43
CA MET A 1 4.74 33.05 -7.09
C MET A 1 4.62 32.18 -8.33
N VAL A 2 5.75 31.69 -8.88
CA VAL A 2 5.75 30.80 -10.05
C VAL A 2 5.91 29.38 -9.52
N LEU A 3 4.92 28.52 -9.75
CA LEU A 3 4.99 27.10 -9.39
C LEU A 3 5.56 26.32 -10.57
N PHE A 4 6.66 25.60 -10.32
CA PHE A 4 7.23 24.68 -11.30
C PHE A 4 6.37 23.41 -11.43
N SER A 5 6.40 22.78 -12.60
CA SER A 5 5.66 21.54 -12.87
C SER A 5 6.05 20.42 -11.88
N GLY A 6 5.07 19.91 -11.13
CA GLY A 6 5.24 18.77 -10.23
C GLY A 6 4.11 18.65 -9.21
N PRO A 7 4.11 17.59 -8.37
CA PRO A 7 3.08 17.42 -7.33
C PRO A 7 3.21 18.48 -6.23
N HIS A 8 2.16 19.29 -6.08
CA HIS A 8 2.07 20.30 -5.02
C HIS A 8 1.21 19.77 -3.86
N VAL A 9 1.71 19.93 -2.64
CA VAL A 9 0.92 19.72 -1.43
C VAL A 9 0.34 21.06 -1.04
N PHE A 10 -0.96 21.22 -1.23
CA PHE A 10 -1.70 22.39 -0.79
C PHE A 10 -2.20 22.12 0.63
N LEU A 11 -1.39 22.51 1.63
CA LEU A 11 -1.91 22.69 2.98
C LEU A 11 -2.65 24.03 2.99
N ASP A 12 -3.90 24.03 3.44
CA ASP A 12 -4.60 25.29 3.66
C ASP A 12 -3.88 26.06 4.76
N GLY A 13 -3.27 27.18 4.37
CA GLY A 13 -2.60 28.10 5.30
C GLY A 13 -3.58 28.75 6.29
N TYR A 14 -4.90 28.61 6.09
CA TYR A 14 -5.91 29.15 7.00
C TYR A 14 -5.74 28.65 8.45
N LEU A 15 -5.19 27.45 8.67
CA LEU A 15 -4.90 26.92 10.01
C LEU A 15 -3.42 27.05 10.43
N ILE A 16 -2.55 27.50 9.54
CA ILE A 16 -1.10 27.58 9.79
C ILE A 16 -0.73 29.07 9.88
N ASP A 17 -0.80 29.60 11.10
CA ASP A 17 -0.40 30.98 11.42
C ASP A 17 1.09 31.20 11.13
N THR A 18 1.96 30.30 11.59
CA THR A 18 3.40 30.33 11.31
C THR A 18 4.02 28.93 11.23
N GLN A 19 5.05 28.77 10.39
CA GLN A 19 5.85 27.55 10.28
C GLN A 19 7.32 27.90 10.48
N HIS A 20 7.91 27.46 11.58
CA HIS A 20 9.34 27.61 11.86
C HIS A 20 9.99 26.25 12.05
N ASN A 21 11.26 26.11 11.63
CA ASN A 21 12.06 24.89 11.82
C ASN A 21 11.51 23.61 11.18
N PHE A 22 10.58 23.71 10.23
CA PHE A 22 10.06 22.54 9.49
C PHE A 22 10.70 22.46 8.10
N THR A 23 11.32 21.33 7.80
CA THR A 23 11.85 21.02 6.46
C THR A 23 10.90 20.06 5.77
N ARG A 24 10.38 20.44 4.60
CA ARG A 24 9.56 19.55 3.78
C ARG A 24 10.46 18.55 3.06
N THR A 25 10.24 17.27 3.32
CA THR A 25 10.85 16.17 2.57
C THR A 25 9.81 15.51 1.68
N ILE A 26 10.07 15.44 0.37
CA ILE A 26 9.24 14.68 -0.56
C ILE A 26 9.87 13.30 -0.73
N ASN A 27 9.21 12.27 -0.22
CA ASN A 27 9.56 10.88 -0.55
C ASN A 27 8.78 10.48 -1.80
N GLN A 28 9.39 10.62 -2.98
CA GLN A 28 8.76 10.13 -4.22
C GLN A 28 8.78 8.61 -4.21
N SER A 29 7.61 7.98 -4.30
CA SER A 29 7.54 6.55 -4.54
C SER A 29 8.04 6.24 -5.95
N SER A 30 8.85 5.19 -6.07
CA SER A 30 9.19 4.60 -7.36
C SER A 30 8.22 3.48 -7.68
N ARG A 31 7.87 3.34 -8.96
CA ARG A 31 7.11 2.19 -9.42
C ARG A 31 8.03 0.98 -9.45
N LEU A 32 7.62 -0.12 -8.84
CA LEU A 32 8.31 -1.40 -8.96
C LEU A 32 8.16 -1.95 -10.39
N PRO A 33 9.16 -2.69 -10.91
CA PRO A 33 9.09 -3.30 -12.23
C PRO A 33 7.97 -4.34 -12.31
N GLU A 34 7.82 -5.13 -11.25
CA GLU A 34 6.79 -6.17 -11.10
C GLU A 34 5.77 -5.76 -10.03
N PRO A 35 4.50 -6.21 -10.17
CA PRO A 35 3.50 -5.97 -9.13
C PRO A 35 3.82 -6.75 -7.86
N ILE A 36 3.45 -6.18 -6.71
CA ILE A 36 3.51 -6.87 -5.41
C ILE A 36 2.45 -7.99 -5.33
N VAL A 37 1.25 -7.71 -5.84
CA VAL A 37 0.17 -8.69 -5.99
C VAL A 37 -0.21 -8.75 -7.47
N ALA A 38 0.07 -9.87 -8.13
CA ALA A 38 -0.19 -10.09 -9.54
C ALA A 38 -1.64 -10.57 -9.74
N ALA A 39 -2.32 -10.03 -10.76
CA ALA A 39 -3.72 -10.37 -11.02
C ALA A 39 -3.92 -11.86 -11.31
N GLU A 40 -3.30 -12.38 -12.38
CA GLU A 40 -3.46 -13.78 -12.78
C GLU A 40 -2.69 -14.73 -11.85
N GLY A 41 -1.47 -14.35 -11.45
CA GLY A 41 -0.61 -15.17 -10.57
C GLY A 41 -1.20 -15.41 -9.18
N ASP A 42 -1.74 -14.36 -8.55
CA ASP A 42 -2.30 -14.43 -7.20
C ASP A 42 -3.83 -14.53 -7.20
N LYS A 43 -4.46 -14.55 -8.38
CA LYS A 43 -5.92 -14.51 -8.55
C LYS A 43 -6.59 -13.28 -7.92
N CYS A 44 -5.84 -12.19 -7.79
CA CYS A 44 -6.36 -10.93 -7.27
C CYS A 44 -7.14 -10.20 -8.36
N PHE A 45 -8.46 -10.18 -8.24
CA PHE A 45 -9.36 -9.60 -9.25
C PHE A 45 -9.95 -8.24 -8.83
N GLN A 46 -9.76 -7.83 -7.57
CA GLN A 46 -10.29 -6.59 -7.03
C GLN A 46 -9.18 -5.53 -6.94
N PRO A 47 -9.46 -4.26 -7.25
CA PRO A 47 -8.46 -3.18 -7.22
C PRO A 47 -8.20 -2.66 -5.79
N TYR A 48 -8.66 -3.38 -4.76
CA TYR A 48 -8.57 -2.96 -3.36
C TYR A 48 -7.91 -4.05 -2.54
N VAL A 49 -6.93 -3.65 -1.73
CA VAL A 49 -6.24 -4.51 -0.77
C VAL A 49 -6.09 -3.80 0.56
N THR A 50 -6.05 -4.56 1.64
CA THR A 50 -5.71 -4.04 2.97
C THR A 50 -4.29 -4.46 3.31
N VAL A 51 -3.46 -3.53 3.77
CA VAL A 51 -2.10 -3.81 4.23
C VAL A 51 -1.95 -3.33 5.67
N ILE A 52 -1.53 -4.23 6.57
CA ILE A 52 -1.29 -3.92 7.98
C ILE A 52 0.11 -4.40 8.36
N ARG A 53 0.85 -3.59 9.11
CA ARG A 53 2.11 -3.99 9.74
C ARG A 53 1.84 -4.44 11.17
N SER A 54 2.19 -5.69 11.49
CA SER A 54 2.10 -6.22 12.85
C SER A 54 3.03 -5.43 13.78
N PRO A 55 2.55 -4.88 14.91
CA PRO A 55 3.41 -4.21 15.87
C PRO A 55 4.32 -5.19 16.63
N GLU A 56 3.89 -6.45 16.79
CA GLU A 56 4.63 -7.47 17.54
C GLU A 56 5.79 -8.05 16.72
N THR A 57 5.54 -8.38 15.44
CA THR A 57 6.51 -9.05 14.58
C THR A 57 7.18 -8.12 13.57
N GLY A 58 6.62 -6.92 13.38
CA GLY A 58 7.07 -5.98 12.35
C GLY A 58 6.74 -6.38 10.91
N LYS A 59 6.15 -7.57 10.69
CA LYS A 59 5.79 -8.06 9.36
C LYS A 59 4.60 -7.33 8.79
N PHE A 60 4.62 -7.13 7.48
CA PHE A 60 3.47 -6.69 6.70
C PHE A 60 2.61 -7.90 6.34
N ARG A 61 1.30 -7.76 6.47
CA ARG A 61 0.33 -8.71 5.94
C ARG A 61 -0.61 -7.98 4.98
N ILE A 62 -0.87 -8.60 3.83
CA ILE A 62 -1.83 -8.12 2.84
C ILE A 62 -3.05 -9.04 2.86
N TRP A 63 -4.25 -8.46 2.73
CA TRP A 63 -5.50 -9.16 2.48
C TRP A 63 -6.09 -8.70 1.15
N TYR A 64 -6.47 -9.65 0.31
CA TYR A 64 -7.05 -9.40 -1.00
C TYR A 64 -8.09 -10.46 -1.37
N GLY A 65 -9.02 -10.11 -2.26
CA GLY A 65 -10.08 -11.00 -2.72
C GLY A 65 -9.59 -11.96 -3.80
N VAL A 66 -9.90 -13.25 -3.64
CA VAL A 66 -9.69 -14.30 -4.64
C VAL A 66 -11.01 -15.01 -4.97
N PRO A 67 -11.26 -15.36 -6.24
CA PRO A 67 -12.48 -16.05 -6.63
C PRO A 67 -12.47 -17.48 -6.08
N LYS A 68 -13.58 -17.88 -5.43
CA LYS A 68 -13.86 -19.28 -5.10
C LYS A 68 -14.61 -19.97 -6.24
N ASN A 69 -15.55 -19.24 -6.84
CA ASN A 69 -16.33 -19.62 -8.02
C ASN A 69 -16.97 -18.34 -8.61
N ALA A 70 -17.85 -18.49 -9.62
CA ALA A 70 -18.43 -17.36 -10.35
C ALA A 70 -19.23 -16.36 -9.49
N SER A 71 -19.71 -16.74 -8.30
CA SER A 71 -20.52 -15.89 -7.42
C SER A 71 -19.96 -15.73 -6.00
N GLN A 72 -18.84 -16.37 -5.68
CA GLN A 72 -18.26 -16.37 -4.34
C GLN A 72 -16.78 -15.99 -4.36
N THR A 73 -16.37 -15.24 -3.35
CA THR A 73 -15.01 -14.76 -3.12
C THR A 73 -14.58 -15.14 -1.71
N HIS A 74 -13.29 -15.40 -1.52
CA HIS A 74 -12.65 -15.53 -0.22
C HIS A 74 -11.51 -14.52 -0.09
N LEU A 75 -11.07 -14.28 1.15
CA LEU A 75 -9.86 -13.50 1.40
C LEU A 75 -8.64 -14.42 1.38
N ALA A 76 -7.65 -14.05 0.58
CA ALA A 76 -6.31 -14.60 0.65
C ALA A 76 -5.38 -13.65 1.42
N THR A 77 -4.30 -14.19 1.96
CA THR A 77 -3.27 -13.42 2.67
C THR A 77 -1.88 -13.78 2.22
N MET A 78 -1.02 -12.76 2.22
CA MET A 78 0.43 -12.91 2.07
C MET A 78 1.16 -12.09 3.12
N GLU A 79 2.37 -12.51 3.48
CA GLU A 79 3.21 -11.85 4.47
C GLU A 79 4.56 -11.42 3.88
N SER A 80 5.09 -10.31 4.37
CA SER A 80 6.38 -9.78 3.96
C SER A 80 7.11 -9.17 5.15
N ASP A 81 8.43 -9.33 5.19
CA ASP A 81 9.28 -8.66 6.17
C ASP A 81 9.59 -7.20 5.75
N ASP A 82 9.57 -6.89 4.44
CA ASP A 82 9.94 -5.58 3.87
C ASP A 82 8.78 -4.82 3.19
N GLY A 83 7.62 -5.46 3.04
CA GLY A 83 6.44 -4.92 2.37
C GLY A 83 6.48 -5.02 0.85
N ILE A 84 7.50 -5.68 0.27
CA ILE A 84 7.70 -5.83 -1.18
C ILE A 84 7.75 -7.31 -1.57
N LYS A 85 8.53 -8.13 -0.85
CA LYS A 85 8.65 -9.57 -1.12
C LYS A 85 7.63 -10.33 -0.27
N LEU A 86 6.61 -10.86 -0.94
CA LEU A 86 5.51 -11.55 -0.28
C LEU A 86 5.62 -13.05 -0.40
N GLU A 87 5.30 -13.73 0.68
CA GLU A 87 5.17 -15.17 0.76
C GLU A 87 3.73 -15.52 1.14
N ALA A 88 3.18 -16.57 0.53
CA ALA A 88 1.86 -17.07 0.90
C ALA A 88 1.86 -17.41 2.40
N SER A 89 0.91 -16.85 3.15
CA SER A 89 0.76 -17.24 4.55
C SER A 89 0.24 -18.68 4.59
N ALA A 90 0.76 -19.50 5.51
CA ALA A 90 0.15 -20.79 5.82
C ALA A 90 -1.30 -20.53 6.26
N GLN A 91 -2.29 -20.94 5.45
CA GLN A 91 -3.70 -20.68 5.75
C GLN A 91 -4.08 -21.34 7.08
N GLY A 92 -4.61 -20.53 8.01
CA GLY A 92 -5.51 -21.03 9.04
C GLY A 92 -6.81 -21.47 8.36
N SER A 93 -7.11 -22.76 8.52
CA SER A 93 -8.29 -23.50 8.06
C SER A 93 -9.64 -22.83 8.30
#